data_AF-A0A2N5NY44-F1
#
_entry.id   AF-A0A2N5NY44-F1
#
_cell.length_a   1.000
_cell.length_b   1.000
_cell.length_c   1.000
_cell.angle_alpha   90.00
_cell.angle_beta   90.00
_cell.angle_gamma   90.00
#
_symmetry.space_group_name_H-M   'P 1'
#
loop_
_entity.id
_entity.type
_entity.pdbx_description
1 polymer ?
#
loop_
_entity_poly.entity_id
_entity_poly.type
_entity_poly.pdbx_seq_one_letter_code
_entity_poly.pdbx_strand_id
1 'polypeptide(L)'
;SEDKNAFQKGANSIAWVMIRFMAVLVPIVFLILGITGGKWLESFAFALSVAVGLMPEMLPMVITACLAKGSLAMGKKQTIIKDLNAMQSFGSMDVLCMDKTGTLTNESILLEYYMD
;
A
#
# COMPACT_ATOMS: atom_id res chain seq x y z
N SER A 1 -15.21 -9.07 1.55
CA SER A 1 -14.92 -8.48 0.21
C SER A 1 -14.69 -6.97 0.25
N GLU A 2 -15.12 -6.27 1.30
CA GLU A 2 -14.83 -4.83 1.50
C GLU A 2 -13.36 -4.54 1.86
N ASP A 3 -12.69 -5.38 2.66
CA ASP A 3 -11.30 -5.11 3.11
C ASP A 3 -10.26 -5.12 2.00
N LYS A 4 -10.42 -5.99 1.00
CA LYS A 4 -9.52 -6.05 -0.17
C LYS A 4 -9.47 -4.72 -0.94
N ASN A 5 -10.51 -3.89 -0.79
CA ASN A 5 -10.63 -2.62 -1.52
C ASN A 5 -10.07 -1.42 -0.76
N ALA A 6 -9.94 -1.45 0.57
CA ALA A 6 -9.55 -0.26 1.35
C ALA A 6 -8.13 0.21 1.01
N PHE A 7 -7.18 -0.72 0.96
CA PHE A 7 -5.81 -0.41 0.57
C PHE A 7 -5.69 -0.04 -0.90
N GLN A 8 -6.31 -0.83 -1.79
CA GLN A 8 -6.31 -0.54 -3.22
C GLN A 8 -6.89 0.85 -3.51
N LYS A 9 -7.89 1.28 -2.75
CA LYS A 9 -8.49 2.62 -2.82
C LYS A 9 -7.51 3.70 -2.33
N GLY A 10 -6.77 3.45 -1.25
CA GLY A 10 -5.70 4.34 -0.79
C GLY A 10 -4.57 4.49 -1.82
N ALA A 11 -4.04 3.37 -2.33
CA ALA A 11 -3.01 3.36 -3.37
C ALA A 11 -3.49 4.04 -4.66
N ASN A 12 -4.74 3.79 -5.08
CA ASN A 12 -5.33 4.44 -6.25
C ASN A 12 -5.52 5.95 -6.04
N SER A 13 -5.82 6.39 -4.82
CA SER A 13 -5.87 7.83 -4.49
C SER A 13 -4.50 8.47 -4.65
N ILE A 14 -3.42 7.82 -4.18
CA ILE A 14 -2.05 8.32 -4.34
C ILE A 14 -1.66 8.35 -5.83
N ALA A 15 -1.98 7.29 -6.57
CA ALA A 15 -1.75 7.22 -8.02
C ALA A 15 -2.47 8.37 -8.74
N TRP A 16 -3.71 8.69 -8.36
CA TRP A 16 -4.45 9.82 -8.92
C TRP A 16 -3.80 11.18 -8.64
N VAL A 17 -3.27 11.38 -7.43
CA VAL A 17 -2.51 12.59 -7.08
C VAL A 17 -1.26 12.71 -7.95
N MET A 18 -0.51 11.61 -8.14
CA MET A 18 0.66 11.58 -9.00
C MET A 18 0.32 11.83 -10.47
N ILE A 19 -0.75 11.24 -10.99
CA ILE A 19 -1.22 11.47 -12.36
C ILE A 19 -1.61 12.95 -12.55
N ARG A 20 -2.35 13.54 -11.60
CA ARG A 20 -2.72 14.97 -11.66
C ARG A 20 -1.49 15.88 -11.64
N PHE A 21 -0.47 15.53 -10.86
CA PHE A 21 0.80 16.25 -10.85
C PHE A 21 1.52 16.16 -12.20
N MET A 22 1.63 14.96 -12.79
CA MET A 22 2.23 14.76 -14.12
C MET A 22 1.47 15.49 -15.23
N ALA A 23 0.13 15.46 -15.18
CA ALA A 23 -0.72 16.14 -16.14
C ALA A 23 -0.53 17.67 -16.13
N VAL A 24 -0.02 18.24 -15.03
CA VAL A 24 0.36 19.65 -14.93
C VAL A 24 1.83 19.86 -15.32
N LEU A 25 2.73 19.02 -14.85
CA LEU A 25 4.18 19.16 -15.06
C LEU A 25 4.60 18.97 -16.53
N VAL A 26 4.06 17.95 -17.20
CA VAL A 26 4.38 17.63 -18.60
C VAL A 26 4.07 18.79 -19.56
N PRO A 27 2.86 19.39 -19.58
CA PRO A 27 2.58 20.52 -20.46
C PRO A 27 3.36 21.78 -20.08
N ILE A 28 3.65 22.01 -18.79
CA ILE A 28 4.51 23.13 -18.37
C ILE A 28 5.92 22.97 -18.96
N VAL A 29 6.52 21.78 -18.82
CA VAL A 29 7.84 21.48 -19.38
C VAL A 29 7.83 21.59 -20.91
N PHE A 30 6.80 21.08 -21.57
CA PHE A 30 6.63 21.20 -23.02
C PHE A 30 6.54 22.66 -23.48
N LEU A 31 5.74 23.50 -22.81
CA LEU A 31 5.62 24.93 -23.14
C LEU A 31 6.94 25.68 -22.96
N ILE A 32 7.63 25.47 -21.84
CA ILE A 32 8.92 26.13 -21.56
C ILE A 32 9.95 25.74 -22.64
N LEU A 33 10.05 24.46 -22.97
CA LEU A 33 10.99 23.96 -23.98
C LEU A 33 10.61 24.39 -25.40
N GLY A 34 9.31 24.44 -25.72
CA GLY A 34 8.84 24.90 -27.02
C GLY A 34 9.15 26.38 -27.26
N ILE A 35 8.96 27.23 -26.23
CA ILE A 35 9.25 28.67 -26.32
C ILE A 35 10.77 28.94 -26.33
N THR A 36 11.54 28.19 -25.54
CA THR A 36 12.99 28.43 -25.40
C THR A 36 13.81 27.82 -26.56
N GLY A 37 13.38 26.68 -27.09
CA GLY A 37 14.16 25.89 -28.06
C GLY A 37 13.71 26.03 -29.53
N GLY A 38 12.49 26.50 -29.80
CA GLY A 38 11.95 26.70 -31.16
C GLY A 38 11.73 25.43 -32.01
N LYS A 39 12.25 24.27 -31.57
CA LYS A 39 12.10 22.96 -32.22
C LYS A 39 11.00 22.13 -31.55
N TRP A 40 9.77 22.35 -31.98
CA TRP A 40 8.57 21.67 -31.48
C TRP A 40 8.67 20.14 -31.46
N LEU A 41 9.36 19.53 -32.42
CA LEU A 41 9.53 18.08 -32.53
C LEU A 41 10.43 17.50 -31.42
N GLU A 42 11.52 18.19 -31.08
CA GLU A 42 12.41 17.80 -29.98
C GLU A 42 11.72 18.00 -28.62
N SER A 43 11.00 19.11 -28.44
CA SER A 43 10.22 19.36 -27.22
C SER A 43 9.14 18.30 -27.00
N PHE A 44 8.50 17.81 -28.07
CA PHE A 44 7.51 16.75 -27.99
C PHE A 44 8.12 15.40 -27.55
N ALA A 45 9.23 15.00 -28.17
CA ALA A 45 9.94 13.78 -27.79
C ALA A 45 10.42 13.83 -26.33
N PHE A 46 10.88 15.00 -25.87
CA PHE A 46 11.30 15.20 -24.48
C PHE A 46 10.12 15.12 -23.50
N ALA A 47 9.01 15.79 -23.80
CA ALA A 47 7.80 15.73 -22.96
C ALA A 47 7.26 14.30 -22.82
N LEU A 48 7.30 13.50 -23.89
CA LEU A 48 6.94 12.09 -23.87
C LEU A 48 7.89 11.27 -22.96
N SER A 49 9.20 11.51 -23.06
CA SER A 49 10.20 10.87 -22.20
C SER A 49 9.97 11.18 -20.71
N VAL A 50 9.67 12.44 -20.38
CA VAL A 50 9.34 12.87 -19.02
C VAL A 50 8.06 12.18 -18.52
N ALA A 51 7.02 12.11 -19.36
CA ALA A 51 5.76 11.45 -19.00
C ALA A 51 5.97 9.96 -18.67
N VAL A 52 6.74 9.25 -19.50
CA VAL A 52 7.07 7.82 -19.27
C VAL A 52 7.93 7.65 -18.03
N GLY A 53 8.94 8.51 -17.83
CA GLY A 53 9.85 8.43 -16.68
C GLY A 53 9.20 8.70 -15.32
N LEU A 54 8.08 9.44 -15.30
CA LEU A 54 7.36 9.75 -14.08
C LEU A 54 6.29 8.70 -13.71
N MET A 55 5.94 7.77 -14.60
CA MET A 55 4.80 6.86 -14.43
C MET A 55 4.83 6.12 -13.07
N PRO A 56 3.75 6.16 -12.26
CA PRO A 56 3.76 5.72 -10.87
C PRO A 56 3.51 4.20 -10.69
N GLU A 57 3.97 3.37 -11.64
CA GLU A 57 3.74 1.91 -11.58
C GLU A 57 4.58 1.18 -10.55
N MET A 58 5.64 1.80 -10.05
CA MET A 58 6.49 1.17 -9.03
C MET A 58 5.80 1.10 -7.65
N LEU A 59 4.85 2.00 -7.36
CA LEU A 59 4.26 2.11 -6.03
C LEU A 59 3.51 0.84 -5.57
N PRO A 60 2.59 0.24 -6.37
CA PRO A 60 1.92 -1.01 -5.98
C PRO A 60 2.89 -2.19 -5.80
N MET A 61 3.92 -2.26 -6.64
CA MET A 61 4.95 -3.29 -6.58
C MET A 61 5.77 -3.19 -5.28
N VAL A 62 6.25 -1.99 -4.94
CA VAL A 62 7.00 -1.73 -3.71
C VAL A 62 6.19 -2.11 -2.48
N ILE A 63 4.91 -1.72 -2.42
CA ILE A 63 4.09 -2.02 -1.24
C ILE A 63 3.87 -3.52 -1.08
N THR A 64 3.59 -4.23 -2.18
CA THR A 64 3.45 -5.70 -2.17
C THR A 64 4.74 -6.38 -1.71
N ALA A 65 5.91 -5.92 -2.19
CA ALA A 65 7.21 -6.44 -1.78
C ALA A 65 7.49 -6.20 -0.29
N CYS A 66 7.16 -5.03 0.23
CA CYS A 66 7.27 -4.71 1.65
C CYS A 66 6.36 -5.60 2.51
N LEU A 67 5.10 -5.80 2.12
CA LEU A 67 4.15 -6.68 2.81
C LEU A 67 4.61 -8.14 2.77
N ALA A 68 5.10 -8.63 1.63
CA ALA A 68 5.64 -9.99 1.51
C ALA A 68 6.88 -10.19 2.41
N LYS A 69 7.78 -9.22 2.49
CA LYS A 69 8.91 -9.28 3.41
C LYS A 69 8.46 -9.26 4.88
N GLY A 70 7.44 -8.46 5.19
CA GLY A 70 6.83 -8.38 6.51
C GLY A 70 6.16 -9.70 6.93
N SER A 71 5.44 -10.35 6.02
CA SER A 71 4.78 -11.63 6.28
C SER A 71 5.79 -12.74 6.59
N LEU A 72 6.91 -12.78 5.87
CA LEU A 72 8.03 -13.67 6.16
C LEU A 72 8.64 -13.41 7.54
N ALA A 73 8.76 -12.14 7.95
CA ALA A 73 9.26 -11.78 9.27
C ALA A 73 8.29 -12.19 10.40
N MET A 74 6.97 -12.08 10.18
CA MET A 74 5.94 -12.55 11.12
C MET A 74 5.90 -14.09 11.21
N GLY A 75 6.12 -14.79 10.09
CA GLY A 75 6.23 -16.25 10.06
C GLY A 75 7.34 -16.78 10.97
N LYS A 76 8.47 -16.09 11.05
CA LYS A 76 9.56 -16.43 11.99
C LYS A 76 9.16 -16.30 13.46
N LYS A 77 8.13 -15.51 13.77
CA LYS A 77 7.57 -15.32 15.11
C LYS A 77 6.32 -16.19 15.34
N GLN A 78 6.22 -17.34 14.66
CA GLN A 78 5.09 -18.28 14.79
C GLN A 78 3.72 -17.67 14.41
N THR A 79 3.68 -16.60 13.61
CA THR A 79 2.43 -15.99 13.12
C THR A 79 2.30 -16.20 11.62
N ILE A 80 1.27 -16.92 11.19
CA ILE A 80 1.06 -17.27 9.77
C ILE A 80 0.11 -16.27 9.12
N ILE A 81 0.62 -15.48 8.18
CA ILE A 81 -0.17 -14.59 7.33
C ILE A 81 -0.65 -15.37 6.10
N LYS A 82 -1.97 -15.54 5.94
CA LYS A 82 -2.59 -16.22 4.78
C LYS A 82 -2.87 -15.29 3.59
N ASP A 83 -3.07 -14.00 3.84
CA ASP A 83 -3.35 -12.96 2.84
C ASP A 83 -2.60 -11.67 3.25
N LEU A 84 -1.88 -11.04 2.33
CA LEU A 84 -1.15 -9.79 2.59
C LEU A 84 -2.09 -8.64 2.97
N ASN A 85 -3.33 -8.63 2.48
CA ASN A 85 -4.34 -7.65 2.87
C ASN A 85 -4.71 -7.79 4.35
N ALA A 86 -4.81 -9.02 4.85
CA ALA A 86 -5.13 -9.26 6.26
C ALA A 86 -4.02 -8.72 7.19
N MET A 87 -2.76 -8.80 6.78
CA MET A 87 -1.64 -8.21 7.52
C MET A 87 -1.81 -6.69 7.66
N GLN A 88 -2.26 -6.02 6.61
CA GLN A 88 -2.47 -4.58 6.65
C GLN A 88 -3.69 -4.21 7.49
N SER A 89 -4.84 -4.89 7.31
CA SER A 89 -6.03 -4.68 8.13
C SER A 89 -5.70 -4.85 9.61
N PHE A 90 -4.90 -5.86 9.97
CA PHE A 90 -4.43 -6.08 11.33
C PHE A 90 -3.57 -4.91 11.86
N GLY A 91 -2.76 -4.28 11.00
CA GLY A 91 -1.96 -3.11 11.35
C GLY A 91 -2.75 -1.81 11.47
N SER A 92 -3.92 -1.71 10.85
CA SER A 92 -4.81 -0.54 10.89
C SER A 92 -6.09 -0.78 11.69
N MET A 93 -6.12 -1.80 12.55
CA MET A 93 -7.30 -2.13 13.35
C MET A 93 -7.43 -1.17 14.53
N ASP A 94 -8.60 -0.54 14.66
CA ASP A 94 -8.96 0.27 15.83
C ASP A 94 -9.64 -0.55 16.94
N VAL A 95 -10.30 -1.65 16.58
CA VAL A 95 -11.06 -2.51 17.51
C VAL A 95 -10.67 -3.97 17.30
N LEU A 96 -10.20 -4.62 18.36
CA LEU A 96 -9.86 -6.03 18.38
C LEU A 96 -10.87 -6.80 19.24
N CYS A 97 -11.78 -7.52 18.59
CA CYS A 97 -12.68 -8.45 19.26
C CYS A 97 -11.98 -9.81 19.42
N MET A 98 -11.72 -10.22 20.65
CA MET A 98 -11.18 -11.54 20.99
C MET A 98 -12.28 -12.43 21.54
N ASP A 99 -12.27 -13.70 21.16
CA ASP A 99 -13.07 -14.71 21.86
C ASP A 99 -12.46 -15.02 23.24
N LYS A 100 -13.27 -15.46 24.20
CA LYS A 100 -12.80 -15.72 25.57
C LYS A 100 -12.19 -17.11 25.68
N THR A 101 -13.00 -18.14 25.46
CA THR A 101 -12.61 -19.54 25.70
C THR A 101 -11.77 -20.05 24.55
N GLY A 102 -10.59 -20.62 24.84
CA GLY A 102 -9.67 -21.11 23.81
C GLY A 102 -8.81 -20.04 23.14
N THR A 103 -9.00 -18.74 23.47
CA THR A 103 -8.16 -17.63 22.99
C THR A 103 -7.55 -16.84 24.16
N LEU A 104 -8.37 -16.24 25.03
CA LEU A 104 -7.88 -15.56 26.24
C LEU A 104 -7.64 -16.54 27.39
N THR A 105 -8.51 -17.54 27.52
CA THR A 105 -8.38 -18.60 28.52
C THR A 105 -8.06 -19.91 27.81
N ASN A 106 -7.29 -20.77 28.47
CA ASN A 106 -7.19 -22.17 28.04
C ASN A 106 -8.59 -22.82 28.18
N GLU A 107 -8.91 -23.79 27.32
CA GLU A 107 -10.17 -24.55 27.45
C GLU A 107 -10.17 -25.54 28.62
N SER A 108 -9.12 -25.53 29.44
CA SER A 108 -8.97 -26.40 30.60
C SER A 108 -9.54 -25.77 31.87
N ILE A 109 -10.25 -26.58 32.65
CA ILE A 109 -10.76 -26.20 33.96
C ILE A 109 -9.66 -26.46 34.99
N LEU A 110 -9.20 -25.40 35.65
CA LEU A 110 -8.18 -25.46 36.71
C LEU A 110 -8.77 -24.84 37.98
N LEU A 111 -8.73 -25.58 39.09
CA LEU A 111 -9.18 -25.08 40.39
C LEU A 111 -8.10 -24.16 40.96
N GLU A 112 -8.33 -22.85 40.95
CA GLU A 112 -7.33 -21.86 41.36
C GLU A 112 -7.41 -21.56 42.87
N TYR A 113 -8.62 -21.55 43.44
CA TYR A 113 -8.86 -21.40 44.88
C TYR A 113 -9.95 -22.36 45.35
N TYR A 114 -9.69 -22.99 46.50
CA TYR A 114 -10.68 -23.74 47.26
C TYR A 114 -11.14 -22.84 48.43
N MET A 115 -12.44 -22.60 48.52
CA MET A 115 -13.05 -21.94 49.68
C MET A 115 -13.94 -22.96 50.37
N ASP A 116 -13.66 -23.22 51.66
CA ASP A 116 -14.49 -24.04 52.55
C ASP A 116 -15.91 -23.47 52.71
#